data_AF-A0A7C3G0X6-F1
#
_entry.id   AF-A0A7C3G0X6-F1
#
_cell.length_a   1.000
_cell.length_b   1.000
_cell.length_c   1.000
_cell.angle_alpha   90.00
_cell.angle_beta   90.00
_cell.angle_gamma   90.00
#
_symmetry.space_group_name_H-M   'P 1'
#
loop_
_entity.id
_entity.type
_entity.pdbx_description
1 polymer ?
#
loop_
_entity_poly.entity_id
_entity_poly.type
_entity_poly.pdbx_seq_one_letter_code
_entity_poly.pdbx_strand_id
1 'polypeptide(L)' 'MRDHYTLSRLFIPDALSMGRVIDLAQTQAHFLHTVLRKRVGEAVRVFNG' A
#
# COMPACT_ATOMS: atom_id res chain seq x y z
N MET A 1 -4.09 -14.62 15.87
CA MET A 1 -4.67 -13.27 15.70
C MET A 1 -4.07 -12.70 14.42
N ARG A 2 -4.85 -12.25 13.43
CA ARG A 2 -4.33 -11.77 12.14
C ARG A 2 -4.06 -10.26 12.25
N ASP A 3 -2.84 -9.87 12.59
CA ASP A 3 -2.52 -8.48 12.97
C ASP A 3 -2.82 -7.41 11.92
N HIS A 4 -3.08 -7.77 10.66
CA HIS A 4 -3.30 -6.81 9.56
C HIS A 4 -4.60 -7.05 8.76
N TYR A 5 -5.63 -7.70 9.33
CA TYR A 5 -6.85 -8.04 8.57
C TYR A 5 -7.71 -6.84 8.18
N THR A 6 -7.56 -5.70 8.88
CA THR A 6 -8.30 -4.45 8.63
C THR A 6 -7.56 -3.50 7.70
N LEU A 7 -6.28 -3.75 7.40
CA LEU A 7 -5.50 -2.88 6.53
C LEU A 7 -5.92 -3.05 5.07
N SER A 8 -6.11 -1.92 4.38
CA SER A 8 -6.34 -1.89 2.94
C SER A 8 -5.18 -2.55 2.20
N ARG A 9 -5.51 -3.41 1.23
CA ARG A 9 -4.53 -4.15 0.43
C ARG A 9 -4.15 -3.36 -0.81
N LEU A 10 -2.86 -3.23 -1.07
CA LEU A 10 -2.32 -2.57 -2.26
C LEU A 10 -1.41 -3.54 -3.02
N PHE A 11 -1.72 -3.77 -4.29
CA PHE A 11 -0.86 -4.57 -5.16
C PHE A 11 0.32 -3.72 -5.66
N ILE A 12 1.53 -4.25 -5.56
CA ILE A 12 2.77 -3.66 -6.03
C ILE A 12 3.46 -4.67 -6.97
N PRO A 13 3.73 -4.35 -8.24
CA PRO A 13 4.36 -5.29 -9.17
C PRO A 13 5.88 -5.48 -8.94
N ASP A 14 6.47 -4.74 -8.01
CA ASP A 14 7.90 -4.79 -7.69
C ASP A 14 8.27 -5.80 -6.59
N ALA A 15 9.56 -6.14 -6.53
CA ALA A 15 10.12 -6.91 -5.43
C ALA A 15 10.00 -6.16 -4.09
N LEU A 16 9.41 -6.80 -3.08
CA LEU A 16 9.25 -6.24 -1.74
C LEU A 16 10.43 -6.64 -0.84
N SER A 17 11.02 -5.67 -0.16
CA SER A 17 12.04 -5.90 0.87
C SER A 17 11.83 -4.93 2.04
N MET A 18 12.27 -5.34 3.23
CA MET A 18 12.11 -4.54 4.45
C MET A 18 12.87 -3.21 4.34
N GLY A 19 12.22 -2.12 4.73
CA GLY A 19 12.81 -0.77 4.72
C GLY A 19 13.00 -0.14 3.34
N ARG A 20 12.63 -0.84 2.26
CA ARG A 20 12.70 -0.29 0.90
C ARG A 20 11.63 0.77 0.69
N VAL A 21 12.05 1.91 0.12
CA VAL A 21 11.15 2.92 -0.43
C VAL A 21 10.74 2.50 -1.85
N ILE A 22 9.46 2.56 -2.14
CA ILE A 22 8.88 2.22 -3.45
C ILE A 22 8.10 3.45 -3.94
N ASP A 23 8.47 3.94 -5.12
CA ASP A 23 7.71 4.98 -5.79
C ASP A 23 6.45 4.38 -6.40
N LEU A 24 5.29 4.88 -5.96
CA LEU A 24 4.01 4.40 -6.47
C LEU A 24 3.71 5.05 -7.82
N ALA A 25 3.16 4.25 -8.73
CA ALA A 25 2.60 4.78 -9.96
C ALA A 25 1.43 5.74 -9.66
N GLN A 26 1.17 6.69 -10.55
CA GLN A 26 0.11 7.69 -10.39
C GLN A 26 -1.25 7.06 -10.06
N THR A 27 -1.57 5.92 -10.69
CA THR A 27 -2.82 5.18 -10.48
C THR A 27 -2.94 4.64 -9.05
N GLN A 28 -1.86 4.10 -8.49
CA GLN A 28 -1.82 3.60 -7.11
C GLN A 28 -1.92 4.75 -6.11
N ALA A 29 -1.19 5.84 -6.34
CA ALA A 29 -1.26 7.03 -5.50
C ALA A 29 -2.68 7.64 -5.50
N HIS A 30 -3.30 7.76 -6.67
CA HIS A 30 -4.69 8.22 -6.80
C HIS A 30 -5.67 7.31 -6.06
N PHE A 31 -5.51 5.99 -6.18
CA PHE A 31 -6.37 5.04 -5.47
C PHE A 31 -6.28 5.20 -3.95
N LEU A 32 -5.06 5.32 -3.40
CA LEU A 32 -4.87 5.54 -1.97
C LEU A 32 -5.49 6.85 -1.49
N HIS A 33 -5.18 7.97 -2.16
CA HIS A 33 -5.56 9.30 -1.69
C HIS A 33 -7.03 9.67 -2.02
N THR A 34 -7.51 9.36 -3.21
CA THR A 34 -8.84 9.81 -3.66
C THR A 34 -9.93 8.79 -3.36
N VAL A 35 -9.66 7.50 -3.63
CA VAL A 35 -10.66 6.44 -3.47
C VAL A 35 -10.72 5.97 -2.01
N LEU A 36 -9.57 5.57 -1.45
CA LEU A 36 -9.49 5.10 -0.08
C LEU A 36 -9.34 6.22 0.96
N ARG A 37 -9.08 7.46 0.52
CA ARG A 37 -8.95 8.65 1.38
C ARG A 37 -7.89 8.50 2.47
N LYS A 38 -6.85 7.72 2.18
CA LYS A 38 -5.69 7.51 3.06
C LYS A 38 -4.86 8.77 3.16
N ARG A 39 -4.30 9.00 4.35
CA ARG A 39 -3.36 10.09 4.63
C ARG A 39 -1.94 9.56 4.80
N VAL A 40 -0.98 10.48 4.66
CA VAL A 40 0.43 10.21 4.99
C VAL A 40 0.54 9.73 6.43
N GLY A 41 1.30 8.65 6.64
CA GLY A 41 1.47 8.00 7.95
C GLY A 41 0.49 6.84 8.21
N GLU A 42 -0.54 6.64 7.38
CA GLU A 42 -1.40 5.47 7.49
C GLU A 42 -0.76 4.21 6.91
N ALA A 43 -0.92 3.10 7.62
CA ALA A 43 -0.44 1.80 7.16
C ALA A 43 -1.36 1.21 6.08
N VAL A 44 -0.74 0.56 5.10
CA VAL A 44 -1.39 -0.27 4.09
C VAL A 44 -0.65 -1.58 3.98
N ARG A 45 -1.37 -2.64 3.64
CA ARG A 45 -0.79 -3.95 3.41
C ARG A 45 -0.42 -4.09 1.94
N VAL A 46 0.88 -4.10 1.64
CA VAL A 46 1.36 -4.35 0.28
C VAL A 46 1.51 -5.85 0.00
N PHE A 47 1.32 -6.23 -1.26
CA PHE A 47 1.56 -7.58 -1.76
C PHE A 47 1.93 -7.52 -3.25
N ASN A 48 2.67 -8.52 -3.74
CA ASN A 48 3.16 -8.57 -5.12
C ASN A 48 2.84 -9.89 -5.84
N GLY A 49 1.89 -10.66 -5.32
CA GLY A 49 1.44 -11.98 -5.79
C GLY A 49 0.72 -12.73 -4.68
#